data_AF-A0A182N5A3-F1
#
_entry.id   AF-A0A182N5A3-F1
#
_cell.length_a   1.000
_cell.length_b   1.000
_cell.length_c   1.000
_cell.angle_alpha   90.00
_cell.angle_beta   90.00
_cell.angle_gamma   90.00
#
_symmetry.space_group_name_H-M   'P 1'
#
loop_
_entity.id
_entity.type
_entity.pdbx_description
1 polymer ?
#
loop_
_entity_poly.entity_id
_entity_poly.type
_entity_poly.pdbx_seq_one_letter_code
_entity_poly.pdbx_strand_id
1 'polypeptide(L)'
;MEDSRYLPNQTEQNLAQQNELKQELIKYYKSSLIIGLLKQPDAPISIENRAFLATYRHDEDLPLGLDHIRNVDISYHERNTISKYIESNITEQVRPYVEKAKQFTGGNLEQLAESQYHEQHINLQLDHDRQQLSNELAQLKARKLQLMKACAEIRTGPYQRNNVELKHAEACSIDTKHKMLQKLTANEILNCTPHAVKAVQEVAANVNTLIEFSN
;
A
#
# COMPACT_ATOMS: atom_id res chain seq x y z
N MET A 1 -8.25 -19.06 9.74
CA MET A 1 -7.51 -17.79 9.82
C MET A 1 -6.15 -18.10 9.23
N GLU A 2 -6.01 -17.88 7.93
CA GLU A 2 -4.74 -18.09 7.22
C GLU A 2 -3.98 -16.77 7.18
N ASP A 3 -2.78 -16.81 7.73
CA ASP A 3 -1.79 -15.73 7.69
C ASP A 3 -1.38 -15.45 6.24
N SER A 4 -2.03 -14.46 5.61
CA SER A 4 -1.53 -13.80 4.41
C SER A 4 -0.26 -13.02 4.77
N ARG A 5 0.85 -13.75 4.87
CA ARG A 5 2.20 -13.18 4.83
C ARG A 5 2.34 -12.44 3.50
N TYR A 6 2.32 -11.11 3.58
CA TYR A 6 2.77 -10.22 2.51
C TYR A 6 4.15 -10.68 2.05
N LEU A 7 4.20 -11.38 0.91
CA LEU A 7 5.44 -11.55 0.17
C LEU A 7 5.82 -10.15 -0.34
N PRO A 8 6.94 -9.57 0.10
CA PRO A 8 7.41 -8.32 -0.49
C PRO A 8 7.57 -8.52 -1.99
N ASN A 9 7.17 -7.51 -2.78
CA ASN A 9 7.29 -7.49 -4.24
C ASN A 9 8.74 -7.82 -4.63
N GLN A 10 9.02 -9.09 -4.93
CA GLN A 10 10.35 -9.58 -5.29
C GLN A 10 10.92 -8.80 -6.49
N THR A 11 10.03 -8.31 -7.35
CA THR A 11 10.35 -7.46 -8.50
C THR A 11 10.96 -6.12 -8.10
N GLU A 12 10.47 -5.47 -7.04
CA GLU A 12 11.00 -4.18 -6.56
C GLU A 12 12.35 -4.36 -5.86
N GLN A 13 12.50 -5.44 -5.08
CA GLN A 13 13.78 -5.79 -4.44
C GLN A 13 14.86 -6.14 -5.47
N ASN A 14 14.51 -6.91 -6.51
CA ASN A 14 15.43 -7.23 -7.60
C ASN A 14 15.85 -5.97 -8.40
N LEU A 15 14.94 -5.02 -8.60
CA LEU A 15 15.26 -3.77 -9.29
C LEU A 15 16.21 -2.89 -8.45
N ALA A 16 15.98 -2.81 -7.15
CA ALA A 16 16.84 -2.08 -6.22
C ALA A 16 18.26 -2.69 -6.17
N GLN A 17 18.37 -4.02 -6.07
CA GLN A 17 19.65 -4.73 -6.07
C GLN A 17 20.41 -4.57 -7.39
N GLN A 18 19.71 -4.61 -8.52
CA GLN A 18 20.34 -4.35 -9.82
C GLN A 18 20.86 -2.91 -9.94
N ASN A 19 20.14 -1.93 -9.40
CA ASN A 19 20.60 -0.54 -9.40
C ASN A 19 21.81 -0.34 -8.49
N GLU A 20 21.83 -0.97 -7.31
CA GLU A 20 22.97 -0.95 -6.39
C GLU A 20 24.22 -1.58 -7.03
N LEU A 21 24.08 -2.76 -7.64
CA LEU A 21 25.17 -3.42 -8.37
C LEU A 21 25.71 -2.56 -9.52
N LYS A 22 24.82 -1.91 -10.29
CA LYS A 22 25.22 -0.96 -11.34
C LYS A 22 26.01 0.22 -10.77
N GLN A 23 25.57 0.78 -9.64
CA GLN A 23 26.28 1.89 -9.00
C GLN A 23 27.67 1.47 -8.52
N GLU A 24 27.80 0.28 -7.91
CA GLU A 24 29.09 -0.26 -7.48
C GLU A 24 30.03 -0.53 -8.67
N LEU A 25 29.53 -1.11 -9.76
CA LEU A 25 30.29 -1.26 -11.00
C LEU A 25 30.76 0.09 -11.56
N ILE A 26 29.89 1.10 -11.56
CA ILE A 26 30.27 2.46 -12.01
C ILE A 26 31.36 3.05 -11.11
N LYS A 27 31.26 2.90 -9.79
CA LYS A 27 32.30 3.34 -8.85
C LYS A 27 33.62 2.62 -9.14
N TYR A 28 33.57 1.31 -9.34
CA TYR A 28 34.74 0.49 -9.66
C TYR A 28 35.46 0.97 -10.92
N TYR A 29 34.73 1.14 -12.03
CA TYR A 29 35.32 1.61 -13.29
C TYR A 29 35.88 3.03 -13.19
N LYS A 30 35.19 3.92 -12.46
CA LYS A 30 35.69 5.29 -12.22
C LYS A 30 37.01 5.28 -11.45
N SER A 31 37.08 4.53 -10.36
CA SER A 31 38.30 4.42 -9.54
C SER A 31 39.44 3.83 -10.35
N SER A 32 39.20 2.75 -11.11
CA SER A 32 40.20 2.12 -11.96
C SER A 32 40.74 3.07 -13.03
N LEU A 33 39.88 3.84 -13.69
CA LEU A 33 40.27 4.83 -14.69
C LEU A 33 41.16 5.92 -14.08
N ILE A 34 40.75 6.50 -12.95
CA ILE A 34 41.52 7.52 -12.24
C ILE A 34 42.90 6.99 -11.85
N ILE A 35 42.97 5.78 -11.29
CA ILE A 35 44.24 5.15 -10.93
C ILE A 35 45.12 4.92 -12.16
N GLY A 36 44.53 4.46 -13.27
CA GLY A 36 45.25 4.26 -14.54
C GLY A 36 45.87 5.55 -15.09
N LEU A 37 45.15 6.68 -14.98
CA LEU A 37 45.66 8.00 -15.37
C LEU A 37 46.76 8.49 -14.43
N LEU A 38 46.60 8.31 -13.12
CA LEU A 38 47.60 8.76 -12.14
C LEU A 38 48.88 7.91 -12.16
N LYS A 39 48.82 6.67 -12.67
CA LYS A 39 50.01 5.84 -12.89
C LYS A 39 50.89 6.34 -14.06
N GLN A 40 50.38 7.18 -14.96
CA GLN A 40 51.12 7.69 -16.12
C GLN A 40 52.23 8.66 -15.71
N PRO A 41 53.44 8.57 -16.30
CA PRO A 41 54.65 9.27 -15.82
C PRO A 41 54.53 10.81 -15.80
N ASP A 42 53.62 11.36 -16.59
CA ASP A 42 53.28 12.78 -16.72
C ASP A 42 52.26 13.28 -15.67
N ALA A 43 51.64 12.39 -14.89
CA ALA A 43 50.67 12.78 -13.87
C ALA A 43 51.31 13.65 -12.76
N PRO A 44 50.62 14.73 -12.31
CA PRO A 44 51.14 15.69 -11.33
C PRO A 44 50.99 15.16 -9.89
N ILE A 45 51.60 14.02 -9.61
CA ILE A 45 51.65 13.39 -8.30
C ILE A 45 53.09 13.23 -7.82
N SER A 46 53.29 13.29 -6.51
CA SER A 46 54.60 13.03 -5.91
C SER A 46 55.09 11.61 -6.23
N ILE A 47 56.41 11.43 -6.25
CA ILE A 47 57.05 10.13 -6.51
C ILE A 47 56.63 9.08 -5.47
N GLU A 48 56.43 9.51 -4.22
CA GLU A 48 55.95 8.67 -3.12
C GLU A 48 54.50 8.20 -3.36
N ASN A 49 53.59 9.12 -3.70
CA ASN A 49 52.19 8.79 -3.99
C ASN A 49 52.07 7.90 -5.23
N ARG A 50 52.96 8.07 -6.21
CA ARG A 50 53.06 7.21 -7.39
C ARG A 50 53.51 5.80 -7.04
N ALA A 51 54.49 5.66 -6.14
CA ALA A 51 54.94 4.36 -5.65
C ALA A 51 53.81 3.63 -4.89
N PHE A 52 53.05 4.35 -4.06
CA PHE A 52 51.88 3.78 -3.38
C PHE A 52 50.78 3.34 -4.36
N LEU A 53 50.47 4.16 -5.37
CA LEU A 53 49.52 3.78 -6.42
C LEU A 53 49.99 2.56 -7.23
N ALA A 54 51.30 2.38 -7.44
CA ALA A 54 51.83 1.20 -8.12
C ALA A 54 51.56 -0.10 -7.35
N THR A 55 51.54 -0.03 -6.01
CA THR A 55 51.18 -1.16 -5.14
C THR A 55 49.68 -1.39 -4.99
N TYR A 56 48.85 -0.44 -5.44
CA TYR A 56 47.39 -0.54 -5.36
C TYR A 56 46.85 -1.62 -6.31
N ARG A 57 46.23 -2.64 -5.71
CA ARG A 57 45.43 -3.68 -6.38
C ARG A 57 44.02 -3.66 -5.77
N HIS A 58 43.01 -3.77 -6.62
CA HIS A 58 41.61 -3.54 -6.24
C HIS A 58 41.05 -4.57 -5.24
N ASP A 59 41.62 -5.79 -5.16
CA ASP A 59 41.05 -6.92 -4.40
C ASP A 59 42.08 -7.74 -3.58
N GLU A 60 43.28 -7.22 -3.35
CA GLU A 60 44.28 -7.92 -2.52
C GLU A 60 44.51 -7.16 -1.20
N ASP A 61 44.48 -7.89 -0.08
CA ASP A 61 44.97 -7.39 1.20
C ASP A 61 46.42 -6.94 1.01
N LEU A 62 46.72 -5.70 1.41
CA LEU A 62 48.11 -5.26 1.41
C LEU A 62 48.89 -6.20 2.34
N PRO A 63 50.16 -6.53 2.04
CA PRO A 63 50.97 -7.36 2.92
C PRO A 63 50.93 -6.78 4.35
N LEU A 64 50.65 -7.68 5.31
CA LEU A 64 50.25 -7.40 6.69
C LEU A 64 50.97 -6.18 7.29
N GLY A 65 50.18 -5.18 7.72
CA GLY A 65 50.66 -4.03 8.49
C GLY A 65 50.79 -2.72 7.71
N LEU A 66 50.38 -2.65 6.44
CA LEU A 66 50.44 -1.43 5.63
C LEU A 66 49.09 -0.69 5.50
N ASP A 67 48.04 -1.10 6.23
CA ASP A 67 46.69 -0.54 6.09
C ASP A 67 46.62 0.97 6.37
N HIS A 68 47.45 1.46 7.29
CA HIS A 68 47.64 2.88 7.61
C HIS A 68 48.20 3.74 6.46
N ILE A 69 48.75 3.15 5.41
CA ILE A 69 49.32 3.85 4.25
C ILE A 69 48.26 4.12 3.17
N ARG A 70 47.08 3.50 3.27
CA ARG A 70 45.97 3.74 2.32
C ARG A 70 45.43 5.18 2.39
N ASN A 71 45.64 5.88 3.51
CA ASN A 71 45.26 7.28 3.66
C ASN A 71 46.42 8.18 3.25
N VAL A 72 46.39 8.61 1.98
CA VAL A 72 47.32 9.62 1.47
C VAL A 72 46.74 11.01 1.75
N ASP A 73 47.42 11.79 2.57
CA ASP A 73 47.09 13.20 2.79
C ASP A 73 47.51 14.02 1.57
N ILE A 74 46.58 14.19 0.63
CA ILE A 74 46.77 15.04 -0.56
C ILE A 74 46.44 16.48 -0.19
N SER A 75 47.38 17.39 -0.37
CA SER A 75 47.16 18.82 -0.13
C SER A 75 46.07 19.38 -1.05
N TYR A 76 45.42 20.46 -0.63
CA TYR A 76 44.37 21.11 -1.45
C TYR A 76 44.87 21.50 -2.86
N HIS A 77 46.13 21.96 -2.94
CA HIS A 77 46.72 22.35 -4.22
C HIS A 77 46.97 21.15 -5.13
N GLU A 78 47.55 20.08 -4.60
CA GLU A 78 47.76 18.82 -5.33
C GLU A 78 46.43 18.21 -5.78
N ARG A 79 45.40 18.26 -4.94
CA ARG A 79 44.06 17.80 -5.31
C ARG A 79 43.53 18.55 -6.53
N ASN A 80 43.70 19.87 -6.56
CA ASN A 80 43.22 20.70 -7.65
C ASN A 80 44.02 20.48 -8.95
N THR A 81 45.35 20.30 -8.86
CA THR A 81 46.18 19.99 -10.03
C THR A 81 45.89 18.61 -10.59
N ILE A 82 45.70 17.61 -9.72
CA ILE A 82 45.28 16.26 -10.08
C ILE A 82 43.91 16.29 -10.77
N SER A 83 42.91 16.98 -10.20
CA SER A 83 41.58 17.09 -10.81
C SER A 83 41.66 17.70 -12.21
N LYS A 84 42.38 18.81 -12.39
CA LYS A 84 42.56 19.45 -13.70
C LYS A 84 43.26 18.53 -14.70
N TYR A 85 44.29 17.80 -14.26
CA TYR A 85 44.99 16.84 -15.11
C TYR A 85 44.06 15.71 -15.56
N ILE A 86 43.31 15.10 -14.64
CA ILE A 86 42.34 14.04 -14.95
C ILE A 86 41.27 14.56 -15.91
N GLU A 87 40.68 15.72 -15.63
CA GLU A 87 39.67 16.34 -16.49
C GLU A 87 40.21 16.60 -17.90
N SER A 88 41.41 17.19 -18.02
CA SER A 88 42.02 17.48 -19.31
C SER A 88 42.31 16.20 -20.09
N ASN A 89 42.89 15.18 -19.44
CA ASN A 89 43.27 13.93 -20.09
C ASN A 89 42.04 13.12 -20.52
N ILE A 90 41.00 13.04 -19.68
CA ILE A 90 39.71 12.44 -20.07
C ILE A 90 39.10 13.21 -21.25
N THR A 91 39.09 14.55 -21.18
CA THR A 91 38.53 15.37 -22.26
C THR A 91 39.27 15.16 -23.57
N GLU A 92 40.59 15.07 -23.55
CA GLU A 92 41.42 14.82 -24.73
C GLU A 92 41.23 13.42 -25.31
N GLN A 93 41.20 12.38 -24.46
CA GLN A 93 40.98 11.00 -24.90
C GLN A 93 39.58 10.79 -25.46
N VAL A 94 38.57 11.47 -24.91
CA VAL A 94 37.16 11.34 -25.32
C VAL A 94 36.82 12.26 -26.51
N ARG A 95 37.56 13.35 -26.72
CA ARG A 95 37.39 14.30 -27.84
C ARG A 95 37.21 13.63 -29.22
N PRO A 96 38.08 12.70 -29.68
CA PRO A 96 37.92 12.12 -31.02
C PRO A 96 36.61 11.33 -31.16
N TYR A 97 36.16 10.66 -30.09
CA TYR A 97 34.90 9.93 -30.09
C TYR A 97 33.69 10.87 -30.09
N VAL A 98 33.75 11.96 -29.34
CA VAL A 98 32.70 12.98 -29.29
C VAL A 98 32.58 13.72 -30.62
N GLU A 99 33.69 14.08 -31.26
CA GLU A 99 33.66 14.73 -32.57
C GLU A 99 33.12 13.78 -33.65
N LYS A 100 33.52 12.51 -33.61
CA LYS A 100 32.95 11.48 -34.48
C LYS A 100 31.44 11.30 -34.24
N ALA A 101 31.02 11.26 -32.99
CA ALA A 101 29.61 11.18 -32.59
C ALA A 101 28.78 12.38 -33.09
N LYS A 102 29.29 13.61 -32.95
CA LYS A 102 28.64 14.83 -33.45
C LYS A 102 28.41 14.80 -34.97
N GLN A 103 29.32 14.18 -35.73
CA GLN A 103 29.17 14.02 -37.19
C GLN A 103 27.98 13.12 -37.55
N PHE A 104 27.67 12.11 -36.75
CA PHE A 104 26.53 11.21 -36.98
C PHE A 104 25.19 11.81 -36.55
N THR A 105 25.19 12.70 -35.56
CA THR A 105 23.95 13.27 -35.00
C THR A 105 23.64 14.70 -35.41
N GLY A 106 24.39 15.26 -36.37
CA GLY A 106 24.23 16.66 -36.76
C GLY A 106 24.48 17.64 -35.61
N GLY A 107 25.28 17.24 -34.62
CA GLY A 107 25.60 18.04 -33.43
C GLY A 107 24.73 17.78 -32.20
N ASN A 108 23.64 17.00 -32.31
CA ASN A 108 22.81 16.65 -31.14
C ASN A 108 23.22 15.29 -30.54
N LEU A 109 24.13 15.29 -29.56
CA LEU A 109 24.60 14.06 -28.91
C LEU A 109 23.50 13.31 -28.12
N GLU A 110 22.35 13.95 -27.83
CA GLU A 110 21.23 13.28 -27.13
C GLU A 110 20.61 12.16 -27.97
N GLN A 111 20.71 12.24 -29.30
CA GLN A 111 20.23 11.20 -30.22
C GLN A 111 21.03 9.90 -30.11
N LEU A 112 22.24 9.91 -29.55
CA LEU A 112 23.01 8.68 -29.29
C LEU A 112 22.58 7.97 -28.01
N ALA A 113 21.85 8.67 -27.13
CA ALA A 113 21.26 8.06 -25.95
C ALA A 113 19.97 7.29 -26.31
N GLU A 114 19.37 7.58 -27.47
CA GLU A 114 18.27 6.80 -28.02
C GLU A 114 18.82 5.45 -28.52
N SER A 115 18.56 4.40 -27.74
CA SER A 115 18.80 3.02 -28.17
C SER A 115 18.06 2.76 -29.49
N GLN A 116 18.66 1.98 -30.41
CA GLN A 116 17.97 1.50 -31.62
C GLN A 116 16.67 0.73 -31.32
N TYR A 117 16.50 0.32 -30.06
CA TYR A 117 15.34 -0.40 -29.54
C TYR A 117 14.50 0.45 -28.58
N HIS A 118 14.69 1.77 -28.52
CA HIS A 118 13.95 2.64 -27.61
C HIS A 118 12.43 2.48 -27.76
N GLU A 119 11.95 2.49 -29.00
CA GLU A 119 10.54 2.27 -29.32
C GLU A 119 10.06 0.85 -28.94
N GLN A 120 10.91 -0.16 -29.09
CA GLN A 120 10.59 -1.54 -28.69
C GLN A 120 10.50 -1.68 -27.17
N HIS A 121 11.39 -1.02 -26.43
CA HIS A 121 11.33 -0.96 -24.98
C HIS A 121 10.07 -0.25 -24.48
N ILE A 122 9.70 0.87 -25.11
CA ILE A 122 8.45 1.57 -24.81
C ILE A 122 7.25 0.65 -25.06
N ASN A 123 7.21 -0.04 -26.20
CA ASN A 123 6.12 -0.95 -26.53
C ASN A 123 6.02 -2.11 -25.54
N LEU A 124 7.14 -2.71 -25.14
CA LEU A 124 7.16 -3.77 -24.11
C LEU A 124 6.65 -3.26 -22.76
N GLN A 125 7.01 -2.03 -22.38
CA GLN A 125 6.54 -1.43 -21.14
C GLN A 125 5.03 -1.14 -21.19
N LEU A 126 4.55 -0.57 -22.29
CA LEU A 126 3.12 -0.31 -22.51
C LEU A 126 2.30 -1.61 -22.52
N ASP A 127 2.81 -2.70 -23.11
CA ASP A 127 2.14 -3.99 -23.08
C ASP A 127 2.07 -4.57 -21.66
N HIS A 128 3.15 -4.41 -20.89
CA HIS A 128 3.17 -4.82 -19.49
C HIS A 128 2.13 -4.04 -18.67
N ASP A 129 2.11 -2.72 -18.80
CA ASP A 129 1.17 -1.83 -18.11
C ASP A 129 -0.28 -2.15 -18.49
N ARG A 130 -0.52 -2.39 -19.79
CA ARG A 130 -1.84 -2.80 -20.29
C ARG A 130 -2.30 -4.11 -19.65
N GLN A 131 -1.39 -5.09 -19.52
CA GLN A 131 -1.72 -6.37 -18.91
C GLN A 131 -2.01 -6.23 -17.40
N GLN A 132 -1.24 -5.41 -16.69
CA GLN A 132 -1.50 -5.11 -15.28
C GLN A 132 -2.87 -4.43 -15.08
N LEU A 133 -3.15 -3.37 -15.84
CA LEU A 133 -4.42 -2.65 -15.78
C LEU A 133 -5.62 -3.54 -16.13
N SER A 134 -5.46 -4.44 -17.11
CA SER A 134 -6.50 -5.40 -17.48
C SER A 134 -6.83 -6.36 -16.33
N ASN A 135 -5.80 -6.87 -15.65
CA ASN A 135 -5.97 -7.76 -14.50
C ASN A 135 -6.64 -7.04 -13.32
N GLU A 136 -6.22 -5.81 -13.02
CA GLU A 136 -6.83 -4.99 -11.96
C GLU A 136 -8.31 -4.71 -12.25
N LEU A 137 -8.62 -4.35 -13.51
CA LEU A 137 -10.00 -4.13 -13.95
C LEU A 137 -10.86 -5.39 -13.78
N ALA A 138 -10.32 -6.58 -14.11
CA ALA A 138 -11.01 -7.84 -13.94
C ALA A 138 -11.32 -8.12 -12.46
N GLN A 139 -10.35 -7.89 -11.56
CA GLN A 139 -10.54 -8.03 -10.11
C GLN A 139 -11.60 -7.07 -9.57
N LEU A 140 -11.55 -5.79 -9.97
CA LEU A 140 -12.54 -4.78 -9.59
C LEU A 140 -13.95 -5.16 -10.05
N LYS A 141 -14.10 -5.65 -11.29
CA LYS A 141 -15.40 -6.13 -11.82
C LYS A 141 -15.93 -7.32 -11.01
N ALA A 142 -15.07 -8.29 -10.69
CA ALA A 142 -15.45 -9.44 -9.86
C ALA A 142 -15.92 -8.99 -8.46
N ARG A 143 -15.16 -8.09 -7.81
CA ARG A 143 -15.51 -7.52 -6.50
C ARG A 143 -16.82 -6.75 -6.54
N LYS A 144 -17.05 -5.95 -7.59
CA LYS A 144 -18.33 -5.25 -7.81
C LYS A 144 -19.51 -6.23 -7.86
N LEU A 145 -19.39 -7.31 -8.64
CA LEU A 145 -20.44 -8.32 -8.74
C LEU A 145 -20.73 -8.99 -7.40
N GLN A 146 -19.70 -9.33 -6.63
CA GLN A 146 -19.86 -9.89 -5.28
C GLN A 146 -20.60 -8.92 -4.35
N LEU A 147 -20.22 -7.64 -4.34
CA LEU A 147 -20.89 -6.63 -3.53
C LEU A 147 -22.35 -6.42 -3.96
N MET A 148 -22.62 -6.39 -5.27
CA MET A 148 -24.00 -6.32 -5.79
C MET A 148 -24.84 -7.51 -5.34
N LYS A 149 -24.27 -8.72 -5.35
CA LYS A 149 -24.93 -9.93 -4.86
C LYS A 149 -25.22 -9.83 -3.36
N ALA A 150 -24.25 -9.42 -2.55
CA ALA A 150 -24.43 -9.25 -1.11
C ALA A 150 -25.52 -8.19 -0.80
N CYS A 151 -25.54 -7.07 -1.52
CA CYS A 151 -26.60 -6.07 -1.38
C CYS A 151 -27.98 -6.63 -1.73
N ALA A 152 -28.08 -7.45 -2.79
CA ALA A 152 -29.33 -8.12 -3.15
C ALA A 152 -29.78 -9.11 -2.07
N GLU A 153 -28.86 -9.89 -1.49
CA GLU A 153 -29.13 -10.81 -0.37
C GLU A 153 -29.58 -10.07 0.89
N ILE A 154 -29.00 -8.90 1.20
CA ILE A 154 -29.46 -8.08 2.34
C ILE A 154 -30.87 -7.56 2.09
N ARG A 155 -31.14 -6.99 0.90
CA ARG A 155 -32.42 -6.34 0.61
C ARG A 155 -33.57 -7.31 0.41
N THR A 156 -33.30 -8.46 -0.21
CA THR A 156 -34.33 -9.38 -0.70
C THR A 156 -34.07 -10.84 -0.35
N GLY A 157 -33.02 -11.12 0.40
CA GLY A 157 -32.67 -12.49 0.76
C GLY A 157 -33.54 -13.07 1.88
N PRO A 158 -33.30 -14.35 2.21
CA PRO A 158 -34.09 -15.10 3.18
C PRO A 158 -34.16 -14.43 4.56
N TYR A 159 -33.11 -13.71 4.95
CA TYR A 159 -33.07 -13.01 6.24
C TYR A 159 -34.15 -11.91 6.34
N GLN A 160 -34.29 -11.09 5.30
CA GLN A 160 -35.32 -10.05 5.24
C GLN A 160 -36.73 -10.68 5.28
N ARG A 161 -36.93 -11.77 4.53
CA ARG A 161 -38.19 -12.53 4.52
C ARG A 161 -38.53 -13.08 5.90
N ASN A 162 -37.58 -13.76 6.54
CA ASN A 162 -37.76 -14.35 7.87
C ASN A 162 -38.08 -13.27 8.92
N ASN A 163 -37.44 -12.10 8.83
CA ASN A 163 -37.71 -10.99 9.74
C ASN A 163 -39.15 -10.45 9.58
N VAL A 164 -39.64 -10.34 8.34
CA VAL A 164 -41.02 -9.93 8.08
C VAL A 164 -42.02 -10.98 8.60
N GLU A 165 -41.76 -12.26 8.33
CA GLU A 165 -42.61 -13.36 8.82
C GLU A 165 -42.65 -13.41 10.36
N LEU A 166 -41.50 -13.21 11.02
CA LEU A 166 -41.40 -13.13 12.47
C LEU A 166 -42.20 -11.94 13.02
N LYS A 167 -42.03 -10.74 12.46
CA LYS A 167 -42.75 -9.53 12.90
C LYS A 167 -44.25 -9.67 12.68
N HIS A 168 -44.67 -10.30 11.59
CA HIS A 168 -46.07 -10.62 11.35
C HIS A 168 -46.63 -11.60 12.41
N ALA A 169 -45.90 -12.68 12.72
CA ALA A 169 -46.31 -13.63 13.75
C ALA A 169 -46.39 -12.97 15.15
N GLU A 170 -45.43 -12.11 15.50
CA GLU A 170 -45.45 -11.30 16.72
C GLU A 170 -46.70 -10.41 16.78
N ALA A 171 -47.02 -9.69 15.69
CA ALA A 171 -48.20 -8.84 15.62
C ALA A 171 -49.51 -9.64 15.77
N CYS A 172 -49.64 -10.78 15.11
CA CYS A 172 -50.81 -11.67 15.26
C CYS A 172 -50.95 -12.20 16.69
N SER A 173 -49.84 -12.53 17.34
CA SER A 173 -49.83 -12.99 18.73
C SER A 173 -50.31 -11.89 19.69
N ILE A 174 -49.82 -10.66 19.52
CA ILE A 174 -50.24 -9.49 20.31
C ILE A 174 -51.73 -9.21 20.11
N ASP A 175 -52.20 -9.20 18.86
CA ASP A 175 -53.62 -8.99 18.54
C ASP A 175 -54.52 -10.07 19.20
N THR A 176 -54.10 -11.33 19.12
CA THR A 176 -54.81 -12.44 19.77
C THR A 176 -54.87 -12.26 21.29
N LYS A 177 -53.73 -11.92 21.92
CA LYS A 177 -53.66 -11.66 23.36
C LYS A 177 -54.57 -10.49 23.75
N HIS A 178 -54.57 -9.41 22.97
CA HIS A 178 -55.43 -8.26 23.20
C HIS A 178 -56.91 -8.63 23.13
N LYS A 179 -57.33 -9.38 22.11
CA LYS A 179 -58.70 -9.91 21.98
C LYS A 179 -59.10 -10.80 23.16
N MET A 180 -58.20 -11.64 23.65
CA MET A 180 -58.47 -12.47 24.83
C MET A 180 -58.64 -11.63 26.09
N LEU A 181 -57.75 -10.65 26.34
CA LEU A 181 -57.89 -9.73 27.46
C LEU A 181 -59.20 -8.96 27.40
N GLN A 182 -59.56 -8.43 26.23
CA GLN A 182 -60.83 -7.73 26.04
C GLN A 182 -62.03 -8.61 26.40
N LYS A 183 -62.03 -9.89 25.98
CA LYS A 183 -63.08 -10.85 26.33
C LYS A 183 -63.11 -11.16 27.83
N LEU A 184 -61.95 -11.35 28.45
CA LEU A 184 -61.83 -11.60 29.89
C LEU A 184 -62.37 -10.41 30.69
N THR A 185 -61.92 -9.20 30.38
CA THR A 185 -62.40 -7.97 31.04
C THR A 185 -63.90 -7.77 30.83
N ALA A 186 -64.42 -8.00 29.62
CA ALA A 186 -65.86 -7.94 29.38
C ALA A 186 -66.63 -8.96 30.22
N ASN A 187 -66.11 -10.19 30.35
CA ASN A 187 -66.71 -11.24 31.17
C ASN A 187 -66.67 -10.89 32.67
N GLU A 188 -65.55 -10.37 33.17
CA GLU A 188 -65.43 -9.90 34.56
C GLU A 188 -66.40 -8.75 34.84
N ILE A 189 -66.51 -7.76 33.94
CA ILE A 189 -67.50 -6.69 34.07
C ILE A 189 -68.92 -7.27 34.12
N LEU A 190 -69.27 -8.16 33.20
CA LEU A 190 -70.59 -8.78 33.16
C LEU A 190 -70.91 -9.60 34.42
N ASN A 191 -69.93 -10.28 34.99
CA ASN A 191 -70.14 -11.09 36.20
C ASN A 191 -70.15 -10.23 37.48
N CYS A 192 -69.26 -9.25 37.60
CA CYS A 192 -69.15 -8.43 38.80
C CYS A 192 -70.27 -7.38 38.91
N THR A 193 -70.78 -6.87 37.78
CA THR A 193 -71.79 -5.80 37.79
C THR A 193 -73.10 -6.21 38.48
N PRO A 194 -73.71 -7.37 38.21
CA PRO A 194 -74.91 -7.82 38.92
C PRO A 194 -74.67 -8.05 40.41
N HIS A 195 -73.51 -8.58 40.80
CA HIS A 195 -73.16 -8.79 42.20
C HIS A 195 -72.99 -7.46 42.96
N ALA A 196 -72.29 -6.49 42.35
CA ALA A 196 -72.13 -5.15 42.91
C ALA A 196 -73.47 -4.41 43.04
N VAL A 197 -74.33 -4.48 42.02
CA VAL A 197 -75.67 -3.86 42.05
C VAL A 197 -76.54 -4.48 43.15
N LYS A 198 -76.52 -5.81 43.31
CA LYS A 198 -77.25 -6.49 44.39
C LYS A 198 -76.75 -6.06 45.77
N ALA A 199 -75.43 -5.99 45.99
CA ALA A 199 -74.85 -5.56 47.25
C ALA A 199 -75.27 -4.11 47.60
N VAL A 200 -75.29 -3.20 46.61
CA VAL A 200 -75.75 -1.82 46.82
C VAL A 200 -77.24 -1.77 47.18
N GLN A 201 -78.08 -2.57 46.50
CA GLN A 201 -79.51 -2.65 46.80
C GLN A 201 -79.79 -3.20 48.21
N GLU A 202 -79.03 -4.21 48.63
CA GLU A 202 -79.13 -4.79 49.97
C GLU A 202 -78.74 -3.78 51.06
N VAL A 203 -77.64 -3.05 50.86
CA VAL A 203 -77.23 -1.96 51.76
C VAL A 203 -78.30 -0.86 51.81
N ALA A 204 -78.85 -0.45 50.66
CA ALA A 204 -79.90 0.56 50.60
C ALA A 204 -81.17 0.11 51.34
N ALA A 205 -81.57 -1.16 51.20
CA ALA A 205 -82.70 -1.73 51.95
C ALA A 205 -82.45 -1.74 53.47
N ASN A 206 -81.23 -2.10 53.90
CA ASN A 206 -80.82 -2.08 55.30
C ASN A 206 -80.78 -0.65 55.88
N VAL A 207 -80.33 0.34 55.10
CA VAL A 207 -80.35 1.75 55.51
C VAL A 207 -81.79 2.27 55.65
N ASN A 208 -82.66 1.95 54.70
CA ASN A 208 -84.06 2.36 54.76
C ASN A 208 -84.78 1.76 55.97
N THR A 209 -84.56 0.48 56.26
CA THR A 209 -85.10 -0.15 57.48
C THR A 209 -84.56 0.51 58.74
N LEU A 210 -83.26 0.83 58.83
CA LEU A 210 -82.71 1.56 59.98
C LEU A 210 -83.31 2.97 60.15
N ILE A 211 -83.62 3.66 59.05
CA ILE A 211 -84.26 4.98 59.08
C ILE A 211 -85.75 4.85 59.49
N GLU A 212 -86.45 3.82 59.03
CA GLU A 212 -87.83 3.52 59.41
C GLU A 212 -87.97 3.13 60.88
N PHE A 213 -86.98 2.44 61.46
CA PHE A 213 -86.93 2.11 62.89
C PHE A 213 -86.49 3.29 63.78
N SER A 214 -86.03 4.41 63.21
CA SER A 214 -85.54 5.58 63.94
C SER A 214 -86.51 6.78 63.92
N ASN A 215 -87.73 6.59 63.42
CA ASN A 215 -88.90 7.48 63.54
C ASN A 215 -89.96 6.84 64.44
#